data_AF-A0A7C8Z556-F1
#
_entry.id   AF-A0A7C8Z556-F1
#
_cell.length_a   1.000
_cell.length_b   1.000
_cell.length_c   1.000
_cell.angle_alpha   90.00
_cell.angle_beta   90.00
_cell.angle_gamma   90.00
#
_symmetry.space_group_name_H-M   'P 1'
#
loop_
_entity.id
_entity.type
_entity.pdbx_description
1 polymer ?
#
loop_
_entity_poly.entity_id
_entity_poly.type
_entity_poly.pdbx_seq_one_letter_code
_entity_poly.pdbx_strand_id
1 'polypeptide(L)'
;GDQGHMFGYATDETPELMPLSHVLATKLGARLTEVRKNGTCPWLRPDGKTQVTVEYYNDDGAMVPIRVHTVLISTQHDETVTNDEIAADLKEHVIKAVIPEKYLDEKTIFHLNPSGRFVIGGPHGDAGLTGRKIIIDTYGGWGAHG
;
A
#
# COMPACT_ATOMS: atom_id res chain seq x y z
N GLY A 1 12.32 19.72 -24.80
CA GLY A 1 11.22 19.08 -25.53
C GLY A 1 9.91 19.80 -25.26
N ASP A 2 9.66 20.16 -24.00
CA ASP A 2 8.53 20.99 -23.54
C ASP A 2 8.98 21.77 -22.28
N GLN A 3 8.20 22.74 -21.82
CA GLN A 3 8.43 23.47 -20.55
C GLN A 3 7.85 22.71 -19.35
N GLY A 4 8.46 22.88 -18.17
CA GLY A 4 7.94 22.31 -16.92
C GLY A 4 8.96 22.40 -15.79
N HIS A 5 8.53 22.00 -14.59
CA HIS A 5 9.39 21.86 -13.41
C HIS A 5 9.30 20.44 -12.87
N MET A 6 10.37 19.96 -12.23
CA MET A 6 10.49 18.58 -11.74
C MET A 6 11.20 18.57 -10.40
N PHE A 7 10.91 17.56 -9.58
CA PHE A 7 11.45 17.46 -8.22
C PHE A 7 12.09 16.09 -7.95
N GLY A 8 13.24 16.13 -7.31
CA GLY A 8 13.89 14.99 -6.67
C GLY A 8 13.61 15.01 -5.17
N TYR A 9 13.33 13.86 -4.57
CA TYR A 9 13.22 13.72 -3.11
C TYR A 9 13.91 12.45 -2.65
N ALA A 10 14.58 12.54 -1.51
CA ALA A 10 15.18 11.42 -0.79
C ALA A 10 15.11 11.71 0.71
N THR A 11 14.97 10.65 1.50
CA THR A 11 14.92 10.68 2.98
C THR A 11 15.66 9.45 3.49
N ASP A 12 16.44 9.59 4.56
CA ASP A 12 17.26 8.50 5.12
C ASP A 12 16.49 7.51 6.00
N GLU A 13 15.18 7.67 6.12
CA GLU A 13 14.31 6.82 6.95
C GLU A 13 14.19 5.36 6.48
N THR A 14 14.62 5.04 5.24
CA THR A 14 14.72 3.67 4.73
C THR A 14 16.04 3.43 3.96
N PRO A 15 16.51 2.16 3.85
CA PRO A 15 17.72 1.84 3.10
C PRO A 15 17.69 2.25 1.62
N GLU A 16 16.52 2.24 0.99
CA GLU A 16 16.30 2.69 -0.39
C GLU A 16 16.11 4.21 -0.54
N LEU A 17 16.32 4.97 0.54
CA LEU A 17 16.23 6.43 0.61
C LEU A 17 14.85 7.02 0.23
N MET A 18 13.78 6.28 0.53
CA MET A 18 12.39 6.64 0.23
C MET A 18 11.53 6.72 1.51
N PRO A 19 10.41 7.47 1.50
CA PRO A 19 9.51 7.52 2.64
C PRO A 19 8.93 6.15 2.99
N LEU A 20 8.98 5.77 4.27
CA LEU A 20 8.49 4.47 4.73
C LEU A 20 7.00 4.28 4.41
N SER A 21 6.17 5.32 4.55
CA SER A 21 4.74 5.24 4.22
C SER A 21 4.51 4.85 2.74
N HIS A 22 5.30 5.42 1.83
CA HIS A 22 5.26 5.12 0.41
C HIS A 22 5.79 3.70 0.15
N VAL A 23 6.97 3.38 0.69
CA VAL A 23 7.61 2.06 0.53
C VAL A 23 6.70 0.93 0.98
N LEU A 24 6.08 1.05 2.15
CA LEU A 24 5.19 0.01 2.68
C LEU A 24 3.92 -0.12 1.84
N ALA A 25 3.25 0.98 1.47
CA ALA A 25 2.06 0.92 0.62
C ALA A 25 2.38 0.24 -0.73
N THR A 26 3.49 0.62 -1.37
CA THR A 26 3.96 0.04 -2.64
C THR A 26 4.28 -1.45 -2.49
N LYS A 27 5.03 -1.84 -1.45
CA LYS A 27 5.40 -3.24 -1.20
C LYS A 27 4.19 -4.12 -0.88
N LEU A 28 3.17 -3.62 -0.17
CA LEU A 28 1.93 -4.35 0.05
C LEU A 28 1.20 -4.63 -1.27
N GLY A 29 1.13 -3.66 -2.18
CA GLY A 29 0.55 -3.85 -3.52
C GLY A 29 1.30 -4.89 -4.35
N ALA A 30 2.64 -4.85 -4.31
CA ALA A 30 3.48 -5.86 -4.96
C ALA A 30 3.27 -7.25 -4.35
N ARG A 31 3.19 -7.34 -3.01
CA ARG A 31 2.98 -8.60 -2.29
C ARG A 31 1.62 -9.22 -2.58
N LEU A 32 0.54 -8.43 -2.67
CA LEU A 32 -0.78 -8.89 -3.13
C LEU A 32 -0.68 -9.59 -4.50
N THR A 33 0.06 -8.99 -5.43
CA THR A 33 0.27 -9.57 -6.74
C THR A 33 1.08 -10.86 -6.69
N GLU A 34 2.11 -10.91 -5.83
CA GLU A 34 2.93 -12.10 -5.64
C GLU A 34 2.11 -13.29 -5.12
N VAL A 35 1.37 -13.10 -4.02
CA VAL A 35 0.57 -14.18 -3.41
C VAL A 35 -0.59 -14.65 -4.28
N ARG A 36 -1.08 -13.77 -5.16
CA ARG A 36 -2.03 -14.14 -6.22
C ARG A 36 -1.37 -15.02 -7.28
N LYS A 37 -0.21 -14.59 -7.81
CA LYS A 37 0.46 -15.28 -8.92
C LYS A 37 1.07 -16.62 -8.53
N ASN A 38 1.50 -16.76 -7.27
CA ASN A 38 2.08 -18.01 -6.76
C ASN A 38 1.04 -18.99 -6.19
N GLY A 39 -0.24 -18.60 -6.12
CA GLY A 39 -1.34 -19.43 -5.63
C GLY A 39 -1.49 -19.53 -4.12
N THR A 40 -0.76 -18.73 -3.33
CA THR A 40 -0.92 -18.66 -1.86
C THR A 40 -2.30 -18.16 -1.48
N CYS A 41 -2.77 -17.11 -2.16
CA CYS A 41 -4.12 -16.57 -2.01
C CYS A 41 -4.83 -16.63 -3.37
N PRO A 42 -5.31 -17.81 -3.80
CA PRO A 42 -5.80 -18.03 -5.16
C PRO A 42 -7.10 -17.29 -5.48
N TRP A 43 -7.83 -16.85 -4.45
CA TRP A 43 -9.06 -16.08 -4.56
C TRP A 43 -8.84 -14.61 -4.97
N LEU A 44 -7.59 -14.12 -4.92
CA LEU A 44 -7.25 -12.75 -5.31
C LEU A 44 -7.45 -12.52 -6.81
N ARG A 45 -8.06 -11.39 -7.14
CA ARG A 45 -8.13 -10.87 -8.51
C ARG A 45 -7.14 -9.71 -8.70
N PRO A 46 -6.92 -9.24 -9.95
CA PRO A 46 -5.81 -8.33 -10.24
C PRO A 46 -5.93 -6.90 -9.69
N ASP A 47 -7.14 -6.39 -9.48
CA ASP A 47 -7.35 -5.01 -9.02
C ASP A 47 -7.22 -4.92 -7.48
N GLY A 48 -6.45 -3.96 -6.99
CA GLY A 48 -6.20 -3.79 -5.57
C GLY A 48 -5.55 -2.46 -5.23
N LYS A 49 -5.83 -1.96 -4.03
CA LYS A 49 -5.34 -0.69 -3.50
C LYS A 49 -4.86 -0.87 -2.06
N THR A 50 -3.74 -0.24 -1.76
CA THR A 50 -3.11 -0.26 -0.44
C THR A 50 -2.84 1.15 0.03
N GLN A 51 -2.98 1.38 1.32
CA GLN A 51 -2.65 2.66 1.96
C GLN A 51 -2.08 2.40 3.35
N VAL A 52 -1.04 3.14 3.71
CA VAL A 52 -0.37 3.02 5.00
C VAL A 52 -0.25 4.40 5.62
N THR A 53 -0.71 4.53 6.85
CA THR A 53 -0.51 5.70 7.70
C THR A 53 0.57 5.37 8.71
N VAL A 54 1.64 6.16 8.71
CA VAL A 54 2.79 6.00 9.62
C VAL A 54 2.80 7.18 10.59
N GLU A 55 3.06 6.88 11.85
CA GLU A 55 3.32 7.86 12.90
C GLU A 55 4.79 8.22 12.90
N TYR A 56 5.10 9.52 12.87
CA TYR A 56 6.46 10.04 12.73
C TYR A 56 6.84 10.94 13.90
N TYR A 57 8.12 10.93 14.21
CA TYR A 57 8.80 11.95 15.01
C TYR A 57 9.66 12.82 14.08
N ASN A 58 9.76 14.10 14.41
CA ASN A 58 10.63 15.05 13.73
C ASN A 58 11.87 15.29 14.59
N ASP A 59 13.01 14.80 14.12
CA ASP A 59 14.33 14.95 14.74
C ASP A 59 15.14 16.01 13.97
N ASP A 60 15.02 17.28 14.38
CA ASP A 60 15.69 18.42 13.75
C ASP A 60 15.54 18.51 12.21
N GLY A 61 14.36 18.13 11.72
CA GLY A 61 14.01 18.10 10.30
C GLY A 61 14.06 16.72 9.66
N ALA A 62 14.73 15.75 10.28
CA ALA A 62 14.74 14.36 9.82
C ALA A 62 13.45 13.63 10.26
N MET A 63 12.89 12.83 9.36
CA MET A 63 11.67 12.06 9.62
C MET A 63 12.01 10.69 10.17
N VAL A 64 11.58 10.42 11.41
CA VAL A 64 11.85 9.15 12.09
C VAL A 64 10.55 8.37 12.25
N PRO A 65 10.35 7.25 11.54
CA PRO A 65 9.16 6.43 11.68
C PRO A 65 9.11 5.76 13.06
N ILE A 66 7.99 5.94 13.77
CA ILE A 66 7.78 5.36 15.10
C ILE A 66 7.01 4.05 14.99
N ARG A 67 5.87 4.08 14.30
CA ARG A 67 4.97 2.92 14.13
C ARG A 67 4.03 3.09 12.94
N VAL A 68 3.43 1.99 12.50
CA VAL A 68 2.32 2.00 11.55
C VAL A 68 1.03 2.20 12.33
N HIS A 69 0.37 3.34 12.07
CA HIS A 69 -0.90 3.69 12.70
C HIS A 69 -2.07 2.94 12.07
N THR A 70 -2.18 2.99 10.74
CA THR A 70 -3.29 2.37 10.02
C THR A 70 -2.78 1.69 8.75
N VAL A 71 -3.27 0.48 8.50
CA VAL A 71 -3.13 -0.22 7.23
C VAL A 71 -4.51 -0.39 6.62
N LEU A 72 -4.66 0.02 5.36
CA LEU A 72 -5.85 -0.21 4.56
C LEU A 72 -5.50 -1.03 3.32
N ILE A 73 -6.26 -2.08 3.09
CA ILE A 73 -6.19 -2.89 1.88
C ILE A 73 -7.61 -3.09 1.35
N SER A 74 -7.83 -2.70 0.10
CA SER A 74 -9.02 -3.07 -0.67
C SER A 74 -8.57 -3.86 -1.87
N THR A 75 -8.84 -5.16 -1.90
CA THR A 75 -8.44 -6.05 -2.98
C THR A 75 -9.65 -6.72 -3.62
N GLN A 76 -9.62 -6.81 -4.94
CA GLN A 76 -10.60 -7.55 -5.70
C GLN A 76 -10.47 -9.05 -5.40
N HIS A 77 -11.60 -9.75 -5.34
CA HIS A 77 -11.66 -11.17 -5.01
C HIS A 77 -12.71 -11.91 -5.84
N ASP A 78 -12.67 -13.23 -5.85
CA ASP A 78 -13.76 -14.05 -6.39
C ASP A 78 -14.97 -14.13 -5.44
N GLU A 79 -16.02 -14.83 -5.87
CA GLU A 79 -17.27 -14.92 -5.11
C GLU A 79 -17.24 -15.95 -3.96
N THR A 80 -16.17 -16.74 -3.85
CA THR A 80 -16.11 -17.92 -2.99
C THR A 80 -15.51 -17.64 -1.62
N VAL A 81 -14.55 -16.71 -1.55
CA VAL A 81 -13.87 -16.37 -0.30
C VAL A 81 -14.74 -15.48 0.60
N THR A 82 -14.74 -15.76 1.90
CA THR A 82 -15.45 -14.97 2.91
C THR A 82 -14.63 -13.77 3.38
N ASN A 83 -15.28 -12.74 3.94
CA ASN A 83 -14.57 -11.57 4.46
C ASN A 83 -13.63 -11.90 5.62
N ASP A 84 -13.96 -12.91 6.43
CA ASP A 84 -13.11 -13.35 7.54
C ASP A 84 -11.82 -14.02 7.01
N GLU A 85 -11.94 -14.87 5.98
CA GLU A 85 -10.79 -15.46 5.29
C GLU A 85 -9.94 -14.41 4.60
N ILE A 86 -10.56 -13.45 3.89
CA ILE A 86 -9.84 -12.31 3.29
C ILE A 86 -9.05 -11.57 4.36
N ALA A 87 -9.67 -11.21 5.49
CA ALA A 87 -9.02 -10.46 6.55
C ALA A 87 -7.85 -11.25 7.18
N ALA A 88 -8.04 -12.55 7.42
CA ALA A 88 -7.01 -13.42 7.96
C ALA A 88 -5.80 -13.56 7.02
N ASP A 89 -6.06 -13.88 5.75
CA ASP A 89 -5.04 -14.08 4.73
C ASP A 89 -4.26 -12.79 4.43
N LEU A 90 -4.95 -11.65 4.34
CA LEU A 90 -4.29 -10.36 4.14
C LEU A 90 -3.37 -10.02 5.31
N LYS A 91 -3.78 -10.32 6.55
CA LYS A 91 -2.95 -10.07 7.72
C LYS A 91 -1.72 -10.96 7.74
N GLU A 92 -1.88 -12.25 7.46
CA GLU A 92 -0.81 -13.25 7.55
C GLU A 92 0.14 -13.21 6.35
N HIS A 93 -0.40 -13.29 5.14
CA HIS A 93 0.39 -13.53 3.93
C HIS A 93 0.85 -12.24 3.24
N VAL A 94 0.26 -11.09 3.58
CA VAL A 94 0.57 -9.80 2.95
C VAL A 94 1.16 -8.81 3.95
N ILE A 95 0.45 -8.49 5.04
CA ILE A 95 0.86 -7.44 5.98
C ILE A 95 2.09 -7.86 6.77
N LYS A 96 2.05 -8.99 7.47
CA LYS A 96 3.19 -9.49 8.26
C LYS A 96 4.43 -9.80 7.41
N ALA A 97 4.22 -10.18 6.14
CA ALA A 97 5.31 -10.44 5.21
C ALA A 97 6.06 -9.17 4.77
N VAL A 98 5.42 -7.99 4.86
CA VAL A 98 5.95 -6.73 4.32
C VAL A 98 6.33 -5.75 5.42
N ILE A 99 5.49 -5.58 6.43
CA ILE A 99 5.70 -4.57 7.48
C ILE A 99 6.57 -5.17 8.58
N PRO A 100 7.76 -4.59 8.86
CA PRO A 100 8.59 -5.04 9.97
C PRO A 100 7.83 -5.02 11.30
N GLU A 101 7.94 -6.09 12.08
CA GLU A 101 7.20 -6.26 13.35
C GLU A 101 7.40 -5.10 14.32
N LYS A 102 8.58 -4.48 14.32
CA LYS A 102 8.89 -3.30 15.16
C LYS A 102 7.96 -2.10 14.94
N TYR A 103 7.26 -2.03 13.79
CA TYR A 103 6.31 -0.97 13.49
C TYR A 103 4.85 -1.38 13.71
N LEU A 104 4.57 -2.63 14.04
CA LEU A 104 3.22 -3.13 14.30
C LEU A 104 3.00 -3.30 15.80
N ASP A 105 1.86 -2.83 16.29
CA ASP A 105 1.46 -3.01 17.69
C ASP A 105 -0.03 -3.31 17.81
N GLU A 106 -0.48 -3.54 19.05
CA GLU A 106 -1.88 -3.82 19.39
C GLU A 106 -2.83 -2.67 19.04
N LYS A 107 -2.31 -1.46 18.83
CA LYS A 107 -3.07 -0.26 18.47
C LYS A 107 -3.07 0.00 16.96
N THR A 108 -2.36 -0.78 16.15
CA THR A 108 -2.41 -0.64 14.70
C THR A 108 -3.81 -0.96 14.20
N ILE A 109 -4.39 -0.03 13.46
CA ILE A 109 -5.74 -0.14 12.90
C ILE A 109 -5.67 -0.83 11.56
N PHE A 110 -6.54 -1.83 11.34
CA PHE A 110 -6.62 -2.56 10.08
C PHE A 110 -7.99 -2.36 9.43
N HIS A 111 -8.00 -1.81 8.22
CA HIS A 111 -9.18 -1.74 7.34
C HIS A 111 -8.97 -2.71 6.17
N LEU A 112 -9.51 -3.93 6.30
CA LEU A 112 -9.33 -5.01 5.34
C LEU A 112 -10.64 -5.24 4.59
N ASN A 113 -10.65 -4.94 3.30
CA ASN A 113 -11.85 -4.87 2.44
C ASN A 113 -13.03 -4.13 3.12
N PRO A 114 -12.85 -2.85 3.53
CA PRO A 114 -13.87 -2.12 4.27
C PRO A 114 -15.19 -1.91 3.49
N SER A 115 -15.20 -2.06 2.16
CA SER A 115 -16.41 -2.05 1.34
C SER A 115 -17.27 -3.32 1.49
N GLY A 116 -16.73 -4.37 2.10
CA GLY A 116 -17.38 -5.66 2.33
C GLY A 116 -17.45 -6.57 1.11
N ARG A 117 -17.61 -6.06 -0.12
CA ARG A 117 -17.59 -6.89 -1.34
C ARG A 117 -16.94 -6.15 -2.50
N PHE A 118 -15.91 -6.77 -3.09
CA PHE A 118 -15.18 -6.22 -4.24
C PHE A 118 -14.93 -7.32 -5.29
N VAL A 119 -16.01 -7.81 -5.91
CA VAL A 119 -15.94 -8.86 -6.95
C VAL A 119 -15.72 -8.26 -8.34
N ILE A 120 -16.45 -7.19 -8.66
CA ILE A 120 -16.34 -6.43 -9.91
C ILE A 120 -15.21 -5.41 -9.74
N GLY A 121 -14.23 -5.43 -10.63
CA GLY A 121 -13.06 -4.55 -10.59
C GLY A 121 -12.41 -4.39 -11.96
N GLY A 122 -11.27 -3.71 -12.01
CA GLY A 122 -10.61 -3.34 -13.25
C GLY A 122 -11.47 -2.37 -14.09
N PRO A 123 -11.32 -2.34 -15.43
CA PRO A 123 -12.04 -1.42 -16.30
C PRO A 123 -13.58 -1.53 -16.24
N HIS A 124 -14.11 -2.67 -15.77
CA HIS A 124 -15.54 -2.83 -15.54
C HIS A 124 -16.01 -1.99 -14.35
N GLY A 125 -15.19 -1.89 -13.29
CA GLY A 125 -15.52 -1.16 -12.07
C GLY A 125 -15.14 0.32 -12.10
N ASP A 126 -14.08 0.69 -12.82
CA ASP A 126 -13.57 2.07 -12.88
C ASP A 126 -12.74 2.31 -14.15
N ALA A 127 -12.91 3.46 -14.80
CA ALA A 127 -12.20 3.78 -16.04
C ALA A 127 -10.71 4.11 -15.78
N GLY A 128 -9.82 3.49 -16.54
CA GLY A 128 -8.37 3.72 -16.45
C GLY A 128 -7.86 4.73 -17.47
N LEU A 129 -6.97 5.64 -17.05
CA LEU A 129 -6.27 6.57 -17.94
C LEU A 129 -4.78 6.68 -17.54
N THR A 130 -3.92 6.85 -18.54
CA THR A 130 -2.48 7.11 -18.35
C THR A 130 -2.26 8.39 -17.56
N GLY A 131 -1.22 8.42 -16.72
CA GLY A 131 -0.86 9.62 -15.93
C GLY A 131 -1.80 9.93 -14.77
N ARG A 132 -2.61 8.98 -14.31
CA ARG A 132 -3.54 9.16 -13.18
C ARG A 132 -3.06 8.56 -11.85
N LYS A 133 -1.78 8.23 -11.75
CA LYS A 133 -1.14 7.66 -10.55
C LYS A 133 0.22 8.32 -10.23
N ILE A 134 0.42 9.57 -10.67
CA ILE A 134 1.69 10.30 -10.59
C ILE A 134 2.31 10.39 -9.18
N ILE A 135 1.50 10.43 -8.12
CA ILE A 135 2.00 10.44 -6.74
C ILE A 135 2.37 9.04 -6.24
N ILE A 136 1.71 8.00 -6.76
CA ILE A 136 2.14 6.60 -6.56
C ILE A 136 3.43 6.33 -7.35
N ASP A 137 3.59 6.95 -8.52
CA ASP A 137 4.81 6.80 -9.33
C ASP A 137 6.02 7.55 -8.76
N THR A 138 5.81 8.40 -7.74
CA THR A 138 6.86 9.23 -7.13
C THR A 138 6.99 8.98 -5.63
N TYR A 139 6.69 9.96 -4.77
CA TYR A 139 7.07 9.94 -3.37
C TYR A 139 5.88 9.78 -2.41
N GLY A 140 4.71 9.39 -2.90
CA GLY A 140 3.55 9.14 -2.03
C GLY A 140 3.04 10.35 -1.26
N GLY A 141 3.27 11.56 -1.79
CA GLY A 141 2.86 12.84 -1.18
C GLY A 141 3.99 13.56 -0.44
N TRP A 142 5.14 12.90 -0.23
CA TRP A 142 6.35 13.52 0.26
C TRP A 142 7.07 14.33 -0.84
N GLY A 143 8.00 15.19 -0.43
CA GLY A 143 8.72 16.06 -1.36
C GLY A 143 7.77 16.99 -2.13
N ALA A 144 7.80 16.89 -3.46
CA ALA A 144 6.93 17.65 -4.36
C ALA A 144 6.77 16.91 -5.71
N HIS A 145 5.82 17.36 -6.53
CA HIS A 145 5.63 16.88 -7.90
C HIS A 145 5.51 18.06 -8.86
N GLY A 146 6.00 17.85 -10.09
CA GLY A 146 5.91 18.81 -11.18
C GLY A 146 4.52 19.00 -11.77
#